data_AF-A0A558CS72-F1
#
_entry.id   AF-A0A558CS72-F1
#
_cell.length_a   1.000
_cell.length_b   1.000
_cell.length_c   1.000
_cell.angle_alpha   90.00
_cell.angle_beta   90.00
_cell.angle_gamma   90.00
#
_symmetry.space_group_name_H-M   'P 1'
#
loop_
_entity.id
_entity.type
_entity.pdbx_description
1 polymer ?
#
loop_
_entity_poly.entity_id
_entity_poly.type
_entity_poly.pdbx_seq_one_letter_code
_entity_poly.pdbx_strand_id
1 'polypeptide(L)'
;MVHATAANDCRLNVRAGADVGSTLLGTLTCLNYTTCVHAGDLPCGPYVTGGVYSCVGPDGRQITDTRWAEVGFRAPEKSYVAVACAAFR
;
A
#
# COMPACT_ATOMS: atom_id res chain seq x y z
N MET A 1 10.38 -1.45 4.46
CA MET A 1 9.46 -2.57 4.24
C MET A 1 8.03 -2.09 4.42
N VAL A 2 7.08 -2.69 3.69
CA VAL A 2 5.66 -2.36 3.72
C VAL A 2 4.87 -3.60 4.12
N HIS A 3 4.01 -3.44 5.11
CA HIS A 3 3.24 -4.52 5.71
C HIS A 3 1.74 -4.18 5.77
N ALA A 4 0.91 -5.22 5.86
CA ALA A 4 -0.45 -5.10 6.36
C ALA A 4 -0.47 -4.85 7.88
N THR A 5 -1.58 -4.34 8.40
CA THR A 5 -1.74 -3.98 9.81
C THR A 5 -2.82 -4.84 10.47
N ALA A 6 -2.82 -4.96 11.79
CA ALA A 6 -3.93 -5.62 12.47
C ALA A 6 -5.26 -4.86 12.27
N ALA A 7 -5.19 -3.54 12.07
CA ALA A 7 -6.37 -2.69 11.87
C ALA A 7 -7.06 -2.93 10.51
N ASN A 8 -6.32 -3.36 9.49
CA ASN A 8 -6.88 -3.75 8.19
C ASN A 8 -7.06 -5.27 8.06
N ASP A 9 -7.30 -5.96 9.18
CA ASP A 9 -7.44 -7.43 9.25
C ASP A 9 -6.25 -8.19 8.63
N CYS A 10 -5.05 -7.60 8.70
CA CYS A 10 -3.86 -8.10 8.02
C CYS A 10 -4.11 -8.28 6.51
N ARG A 11 -4.75 -7.32 5.85
CA ARG A 11 -4.99 -7.34 4.40
C ARG A 11 -4.61 -6.01 3.77
N LEU A 12 -3.51 -6.01 3.03
CA LEU A 12 -3.09 -4.87 2.23
C LEU A 12 -2.92 -5.29 0.77
N ASN A 13 -3.73 -4.72 -0.11
CA ASN A 13 -3.72 -5.05 -1.54
C ASN A 13 -2.56 -4.37 -2.26
N VAL A 14 -1.84 -5.15 -3.07
CA VAL A 14 -0.84 -4.70 -4.02
C VAL A 14 -1.48 -4.71 -5.41
N ARG A 15 -1.45 -3.58 -6.11
CA ARG A 15 -2.16 -3.38 -7.38
C ARG A 15 -1.22 -2.97 -8.50
N ALA A 16 -1.58 -3.31 -9.74
CA ALA A 16 -0.85 -2.92 -10.95
C ALA A 16 -0.89 -1.42 -11.26
N GLY A 17 -1.75 -0.67 -10.56
CA GLY A 17 -1.91 0.77 -10.72
C GLY A 17 -2.36 1.43 -9.42
N ALA A 18 -2.19 2.75 -9.35
CA ALA A 18 -2.56 3.59 -8.22
C ALA A 18 -4.07 3.88 -8.17
N ASP A 19 -4.90 2.84 -8.28
CA ASP A 19 -6.36 2.93 -8.22
C ASP A 19 -6.96 1.59 -7.79
N VAL A 20 -8.12 1.62 -7.12
CA VAL A 20 -8.79 0.41 -6.59
C VAL A 20 -9.38 -0.50 -7.68
N GLY A 21 -9.62 0.01 -8.88
CA GLY A 21 -10.05 -0.74 -10.05
C GLY A 21 -8.90 -1.40 -10.81
N SER A 22 -7.64 -1.08 -10.48
CA SER A 22 -6.47 -1.72 -11.09
C SER A 22 -6.36 -3.18 -10.68
N THR A 23 -5.78 -4.01 -11.56
CA THR A 23 -5.52 -5.44 -11.33
C THR A 23 -4.90 -5.69 -9.96
N LEU A 24 -5.49 -6.61 -9.21
CA LEU A 24 -4.96 -7.07 -7.94
C LEU A 24 -3.82 -8.05 -8.20
N LEU A 25 -2.59 -7.67 -7.85
CA LEU A 25 -1.40 -8.51 -8.01
C LEU A 25 -1.21 -9.46 -6.82
N GLY A 26 -1.71 -9.07 -5.66
CA GLY A 26 -1.71 -9.89 -4.46
C GLY A 26 -2.17 -9.13 -3.23
N THR A 27 -2.29 -9.84 -2.12
CA THR A 27 -2.66 -9.26 -0.83
C THR A 27 -1.59 -9.64 0.20
N LEU A 28 -0.99 -8.62 0.81
CA LEU A 28 -0.07 -8.79 1.92
C LEU A 28 -0.84 -9.12 3.19
N THR A 29 -0.22 -9.95 4.02
CA THR A 29 -0.65 -10.33 5.36
C THR A 29 0.31 -9.76 6.39
N CYS A 30 0.01 -9.95 7.68
CA CYS A 30 0.93 -9.57 8.75
C CYS A 30 2.22 -10.41 8.78
N LEU A 31 2.29 -11.49 7.99
CA LEU A 31 3.45 -12.40 7.94
C LEU A 31 4.34 -12.16 6.71
N ASN A 32 3.91 -11.37 5.74
CA ASN A 32 4.69 -11.07 4.55
C ASN A 32 4.82 -9.54 4.36
N TYR A 33 5.63 -9.15 3.38
CA TYR A 33 5.93 -7.76 3.12
C TYR A 33 6.31 -7.54 1.66
N THR A 34 6.25 -6.27 1.26
CA THR A 34 6.88 -5.78 0.04
C THR A 34 7.87 -4.68 0.40
N THR A 35 8.77 -4.32 -0.49
CA THR A 35 9.72 -3.21 -0.28
C THR A 35 9.29 -1.98 -1.08
N CYS A 36 9.81 -0.83 -0.73
CA CYS A 36 9.51 0.41 -1.46
C CYS A 36 10.49 0.58 -2.59
N VAL A 37 10.01 1.05 -3.74
CA VAL A 37 10.91 1.37 -4.86
C VAL A 37 11.70 2.63 -4.56
N HIS A 38 11.07 3.60 -3.92
CA HIS A 38 11.67 4.86 -3.52
C HIS A 38 11.57 5.02 -2.01
N ALA A 39 12.67 5.36 -1.33
CA ALA A 39 12.68 5.67 0.10
C ALA A 39 13.56 6.90 0.35
N GLY A 40 13.12 7.79 1.23
CA GLY A 40 13.81 9.03 1.61
C GLY A 40 13.25 9.55 2.94
N ASP A 41 13.16 10.87 3.10
CA ASP A 41 12.62 11.49 4.33
C ASP A 41 11.17 11.09 4.64
N LEU A 42 10.40 10.76 3.59
CA LEU A 42 9.10 10.11 3.71
C LEU A 42 9.25 8.61 3.50
N PRO A 43 8.66 7.78 4.38
CA PRO A 43 8.67 6.35 4.18
C PRO A 43 7.98 6.02 2.87
N CYS A 44 8.73 5.43 1.94
CA CYS A 44 8.22 4.98 0.64
C CYS A 44 7.80 6.10 -0.32
N GLY A 45 8.30 7.32 -0.08
CA GLY A 45 8.12 8.47 -0.96
C GLY A 45 9.10 8.47 -2.15
N PRO A 46 8.73 9.13 -3.28
CA PRO A 46 7.54 9.98 -3.43
C PRO A 46 6.26 9.15 -3.61
N TYR A 47 5.16 9.65 -3.04
CA TYR A 47 3.84 9.09 -3.28
C TYR A 47 3.29 9.57 -4.61
N VAL A 48 2.48 8.74 -5.25
CA VAL A 48 1.70 9.10 -6.43
C VAL A 48 0.25 9.35 -6.02
N THR A 49 -0.34 10.42 -6.56
CA THR A 49 -1.77 10.71 -6.42
C THR A 49 -2.52 9.92 -7.48
N GLY A 50 -3.51 9.13 -7.06
CA GLY A 50 -4.31 8.30 -7.96
C GLY A 50 -5.77 8.22 -7.53
N GLY A 51 -6.38 7.07 -7.77
CA GLY A 51 -7.76 6.78 -7.40
C GLY A 51 -7.99 6.84 -5.89
N VAL A 52 -9.23 7.17 -5.52
CA VAL A 52 -9.67 7.20 -4.13
C VAL A 52 -9.76 5.78 -3.59
N TYR A 53 -9.23 5.56 -2.39
CA TYR A 53 -9.42 4.33 -1.65
C TYR A 53 -9.92 4.63 -0.24
N SER A 54 -10.47 3.60 0.41
CA SER A 54 -10.86 3.66 1.80
C SER A 54 -10.39 2.41 2.54
N CYS A 55 -9.92 2.59 3.76
CA CYS A 55 -9.47 1.51 4.63
C CYS A 55 -9.49 1.93 6.10
N VAL A 56 -9.29 0.96 6.98
CA VAL A 56 -9.04 1.23 8.39
C VAL A 56 -7.54 1.49 8.58
N GLY A 57 -7.23 2.70 9.06
CA GLY A 57 -5.86 3.11 9.38
C GLY A 57 -5.30 2.42 10.63
N PRO A 58 -4.01 2.60 10.93
CA PRO A 58 -3.37 1.99 12.09
C PRO A 58 -4.00 2.37 13.45
N ASP A 59 -4.70 3.49 13.51
CA ASP A 59 -5.43 3.99 14.69
C ASP A 59 -6.86 3.44 14.81
N GLY A 60 -7.26 2.52 13.93
CA GLY A 60 -8.59 1.90 13.92
C GLY A 60 -9.67 2.78 13.29
N ARG A 61 -9.32 3.92 12.69
CA ARG A 61 -10.29 4.83 12.04
C ARG A 61 -10.42 4.53 10.56
N GLN A 62 -11.62 4.75 10.02
CA GLN A 62 -11.83 4.77 8.59
C GLN A 62 -11.13 5.99 7.98
N ILE A 63 -10.26 5.76 7.00
CA ILE A 63 -9.54 6.78 6.25
C ILE A 63 -9.98 6.70 4.80
N THR A 64 -10.07 7.86 4.16
CA THR A 64 -10.19 7.99 2.70
C THR A 64 -9.04 8.85 2.21
N ASP A 65 -8.30 8.37 1.22
CA ASP A 65 -7.08 9.01 0.73
C ASP A 65 -6.88 8.67 -0.76
N THR A 66 -5.97 9.38 -1.42
CA THR A 66 -5.61 9.25 -2.84
C THR A 66 -4.12 9.01 -3.03
N ARG A 67 -3.33 8.91 -1.94
CA ARG A 67 -1.89 8.68 -1.99
C ARG A 67 -1.56 7.20 -2.05
N TRP A 68 -0.74 6.84 -3.03
CA TRP A 68 -0.23 5.48 -3.26
C TRP A 68 1.29 5.47 -3.24
N ALA A 69 1.89 4.39 -2.76
CA ALA A 69 3.34 4.18 -2.78
C ALA A 69 3.70 3.12 -3.82
N GLU A 70 4.73 3.38 -4.62
CA GLU A 70 5.29 2.38 -5.53
C GLU A 70 6.17 1.38 -4.73
N VAL A 71 5.91 0.10 -4.93
CA VAL A 71 6.54 -0.99 -4.19
C VAL A 71 7.16 -2.02 -5.12
N GLY A 72 8.29 -2.59 -4.70
CA GLY A 72 8.92 -3.73 -5.36
C GLY A 72 8.21 -5.01 -4.97
N PHE A 73 7.19 -5.39 -5.75
CA PHE A 73 6.47 -6.66 -5.59
C PHE A 73 6.94 -7.67 -6.64
N ARG A 74 6.68 -8.97 -6.42
CA ARG A 74 7.15 -10.08 -7.26
C ARG A 74 6.40 -10.18 -8.61
N ALA A 75 6.13 -9.04 -9.23
CA ALA A 75 5.49 -8.91 -10.53
C ALA A 75 6.45 -8.15 -11.48
N PRO A 76 6.41 -8.45 -12.80
CA PRO A 76 7.25 -7.76 -13.78
C PRO A 76 6.81 -6.31 -14.04
N GLU A 77 5.62 -5.95 -13.57
CA GLU A 77 5.02 -4.63 -13.73
C GLU A 77 5.09 -3.78 -12.45
N LYS A 78 4.86 -2.48 -12.61
CA LYS A 78 4.81 -1.56 -11.48
C LYS A 78 3.70 -1.95 -10.51
N SER A 79 3.99 -1.79 -9.22
CA SER A 79 3.11 -2.25 -8.15
C SER A 79 2.90 -1.13 -7.14
N TYR A 80 1.66 -1.01 -6.66
CA TYR A 80 1.23 0.09 -5.81
C TYR A 80 0.44 -0.40 -4.60
N VAL A 81 0.59 0.31 -3.49
CA VAL A 81 -0.17 0.10 -2.26
C VAL A 81 -0.73 1.41 -1.74
N ALA A 82 -1.88 1.33 -1.09
CA ALA A 82 -2.52 2.45 -0.42
C ALA A 82 -1.72 2.88 0.82
N VAL A 83 -1.23 4.13 0.84
CA VAL A 83 -0.31 4.64 1.87
C VAL A 83 -0.92 4.62 3.27
N ALA A 84 -2.13 5.13 3.42
CA ALA A 84 -2.78 5.27 4.73
C ALA A 84 -3.15 3.92 5.36
N CYS A 85 -3.21 2.86 4.56
CA CYS A 85 -3.53 1.51 5.02
C CYS A 85 -2.29 0.69 5.38
N ALA A 86 -1.10 1.17 5.01
CA ALA A 86 0.14 0.44 5.11
C ALA A 86 0.91 0.79 6.37
N ALA A 87 1.59 -0.20 6.94
CA ALA A 87 2.65 0.04 7.91
C ALA A 87 4.01 0.09 7.20
N PHE A 88 4.75 1.18 7.42
CA PHE A 88 6.09 1.37 6.91
C PHE A 88 7.12 1.16 8.03
N ARG A 89 8.09 0.26 7.81
CA ARG A 89 9.14 -0.09 8.78
C ARG A 89 10.49 -0.29 8.12
#